data_AF-Q0IG76-F1
#
_entry.id   AF-Q0IG76-F1
#
_cell.length_a   1.000
_cell.length_b   1.000
_cell.length_c   1.000
_cell.angle_alpha   90.00
_cell.angle_beta   90.00
_cell.angle_gamma   90.00
#
_symmetry.space_group_name_H-M   'P 1'
#
loop_
_entity.id
_entity.type
_entity.pdbx_description
1 polymer ?
#
loop_
_entity_poly.entity_id
_entity_poly.type
_entity_poly.pdbx_seq_one_letter_code
_entity_poly.pdbx_strand_id
1 'polypeptide(L)'
;MSLTLLRSLCRQQPRIQKQTTLALYRFCHQQEQKRDDGKVQQTETAKEKLAVKYSRENVKRNVQGYVFSRFFDYVKNYDKVLEKKFPSAMHVYRVFLVGVKEFFNDMKKLVKITKIVYTHDNDLRCLTRKEIELYYQMPRDMKKVAPVLLVSALPFANYVVFPLAYMYPRTFLTPHFWSIQQKVDFAQQDLKHRLQYNRRVFRCMQAKLDVMRKNNDPLCEQFGNILGLLGSGLHPTSEEILNIRDLFSRPPLHLNNLSSVHLKYLCKLHDLNAGLMRRYRLSERSYIVHHMDLAIKREGGVHNMPVESLKHACFVRGLNATNLSTESMIDWLNEWVKVSLVVNQDNISMFLHLPVMLSYNHPNNWILTH
;
A
#
# COMPACT_ATOMS: atom_id res chain seq x y z
N MET A 1 -16.26 6.45 10.19
CA MET A 1 -15.71 7.33 11.24
C MET A 1 -15.16 8.56 10.56
N SER A 2 -15.89 9.66 10.68
CA SER A 2 -15.68 10.90 9.92
C SER A 2 -14.45 11.67 10.41
N LEU A 3 -13.70 12.26 9.48
CA LEU A 3 -12.55 13.17 9.66
C LEU A 3 -12.85 14.37 10.58
N THR A 4 -14.11 14.58 10.94
CA THR A 4 -14.57 15.59 11.88
C THR A 4 -14.13 15.35 13.33
N LEU A 5 -13.94 14.10 13.76
CA LEU A 5 -13.51 13.77 15.14
C LEU A 5 -12.00 13.97 15.39
N LEU A 6 -11.19 13.94 14.33
CA LEU A 6 -9.74 14.23 14.41
C LEU A 6 -9.43 15.74 14.46
N ARG A 7 -10.42 16.59 14.13
CA ARG A 7 -10.28 18.05 14.16
C ARG A 7 -10.45 18.67 15.55
N SER A 8 -11.10 17.99 16.50
CA SER A 8 -11.31 18.52 17.86
C SER A 8 -10.15 18.20 18.83
N LEU A 9 -9.40 17.12 18.59
CA LEU A 9 -8.31 16.67 19.47
C LEU A 9 -6.96 17.37 19.21
N CYS A 10 -6.83 18.12 18.11
CA CYS A 10 -5.58 18.80 17.71
C CYS A 10 -5.61 20.33 17.93
N ARG A 11 -6.48 20.83 18.82
CA ARG A 11 -6.62 22.27 19.12
C ARG A 11 -6.02 22.72 20.47
N GLN A 12 -5.33 21.85 21.20
CA GLN A 12 -4.68 22.22 22.46
C GLN A 12 -3.30 21.56 22.62
N GLN A 13 -2.27 22.13 21.99
CA GLN A 13 -0.88 21.87 22.39
C GLN A 13 0.06 22.92 21.78
N PRO A 14 0.20 24.08 22.44
CA PRO A 14 1.54 24.62 22.61
C PRO A 14 1.69 25.31 23.98
N ARG A 15 1.87 24.54 25.05
CA ARG A 15 2.28 25.12 26.36
C ARG A 15 3.18 24.24 27.23
N ILE A 16 3.52 23.02 26.81
CA ILE A 16 4.29 22.06 27.64
C ILE A 16 5.78 22.01 27.25
N GLN A 17 6.20 22.67 26.17
CA GLN A 17 7.57 22.60 25.65
C GLN A 17 8.50 23.75 26.10
N LYS A 18 8.01 24.70 26.90
CA LYS A 18 8.82 25.82 27.42
C LYS A 18 9.28 25.66 28.88
N GLN A 19 8.79 24.66 29.62
CA GLN A 19 9.21 24.43 31.02
C GLN A 19 10.30 23.37 31.18
N THR A 20 10.46 22.43 30.23
CA THR A 20 11.46 21.36 30.30
C THR A 20 12.88 21.79 29.92
N THR A 21 13.04 22.85 29.12
CA THR A 21 14.35 23.38 28.71
C THR A 21 15.03 24.22 29.80
N LEU A 22 14.29 24.85 30.70
CA LEU A 22 14.86 25.64 31.80
C LEU A 22 15.36 24.78 32.98
N ALA A 23 14.82 23.57 33.14
CA ALA A 23 15.22 22.62 34.19
C ALA A 23 16.54 21.90 33.87
N LEU A 24 16.79 21.59 32.59
CA LEU A 24 18.05 20.98 32.14
C LEU A 24 19.23 21.96 32.20
N TYR A 25 19.00 23.26 32.02
CA TYR A 25 20.04 24.28 32.09
C TYR A 25 20.52 24.55 33.53
N ARG A 26 19.62 24.45 34.53
CA ARG A 26 19.99 24.58 35.96
C ARG A 26 20.69 23.34 36.51
N PHE A 27 20.41 22.14 35.98
CA PHE A 27 21.06 20.91 36.44
C PHE A 27 22.50 20.76 35.93
N CYS A 28 22.80 21.25 34.72
CA CYS A 28 24.19 21.27 34.20
C CYS A 28 25.08 22.30 34.90
N HIS A 29 24.56 23.48 35.25
CA HIS A 29 25.37 24.51 35.94
C HIS A 29 25.71 24.17 37.40
N GLN A 30 24.99 23.24 38.03
CA GLN A 30 25.22 22.85 39.41
C GLN A 30 26.28 21.75 39.57
N GLN A 31 26.81 21.19 38.47
CA GLN A 31 27.92 20.23 38.49
C GLN A 31 29.29 20.84 38.13
N GLU A 32 29.36 22.08 37.65
CA GLU A 32 30.64 22.74 37.33
C GLU A 32 31.26 23.52 38.50
N GLN A 33 30.54 23.72 39.62
CA GLN A 33 31.04 24.47 40.78
C GLN A 33 31.53 23.63 41.98
N LYS A 34 31.67 22.31 41.82
CA LYS A 34 32.27 21.40 42.85
C LYS A 34 33.60 20.80 42.40
N ARG A 35 34.43 21.60 41.72
CA ARG A 35 35.82 21.28 41.38
C ARG A 35 36.70 22.51 41.58
N ASP A 36 36.89 22.88 42.83
CA ASP A 36 38.14 23.48 43.29
C ASP A 36 38.14 23.41 44.81
N ASP A 37 39.00 22.56 45.35
CA ASP A 37 39.67 22.77 46.64
C ASP A 37 40.72 21.67 46.84
N GLY A 38 41.98 22.10 46.99
CA GLY A 38 43.02 21.36 47.70
C GLY A 38 43.84 20.35 46.90
N LYS A 39 44.81 20.82 46.10
CA LYS A 39 46.01 20.03 45.80
C LYS A 39 46.90 19.98 47.04
N VAL A 40 46.92 18.84 47.73
CA VAL A 40 48.04 18.45 48.60
C VAL A 40 48.79 17.34 47.87
N GLN A 41 50.03 17.63 47.48
CA GLN A 41 50.97 16.65 46.94
C GLN A 41 51.39 15.67 48.06
N GLN A 42 50.85 14.46 48.02
CA GLN A 42 51.43 13.32 48.72
C GLN A 42 52.13 12.43 47.70
N THR A 43 53.42 12.23 47.91
CA THR A 43 54.26 11.31 47.14
C THR A 43 53.88 9.88 47.53
N GLU A 44 52.79 9.36 46.93
CA GLU A 44 52.31 8.00 47.17
C GLU A 44 53.39 6.97 46.77
N THR A 45 53.85 6.21 47.75
CA THR A 45 54.80 5.12 47.52
C THR A 45 54.13 3.99 46.72
N ALA A 46 54.90 3.31 45.85
CA ALA A 46 54.37 2.26 44.97
C ALA A 46 53.59 1.15 45.72
N LYS A 47 53.89 0.94 47.02
CA LYS A 47 53.19 0.01 47.90
C LYS A 47 51.75 0.44 48.23
N GLU A 48 51.46 1.72 48.42
CA GLU A 48 50.10 2.23 48.66
C GLU A 48 49.22 2.14 47.42
N LYS A 49 49.78 2.47 46.24
CA LYS A 49 49.07 2.30 44.96
C LYS A 49 48.71 0.85 44.69
N LEU A 50 49.59 -0.09 45.05
CA LEU A 50 49.31 -1.53 44.97
C LEU A 50 48.24 -1.95 46.00
N ALA A 51 48.31 -1.48 47.25
CA ALA A 51 47.34 -1.79 48.29
C ALA A 51 45.92 -1.28 47.95
N VAL A 52 45.81 -0.07 47.39
CA VAL A 52 44.54 0.50 46.92
C VAL A 52 44.04 -0.24 45.67
N LYS A 53 44.93 -0.65 44.76
CA LYS A 53 44.57 -1.42 43.54
C LYS A 53 44.07 -2.83 43.86
N TYR A 54 44.63 -3.49 44.87
CA TYR A 54 44.25 -4.83 45.32
C TYR A 54 43.28 -4.84 46.52
N SER A 55 42.80 -3.66 46.95
CA SER A 55 41.75 -3.55 47.96
C SER A 55 40.48 -4.28 47.50
N ARG A 56 39.85 -5.03 48.42
CA ARG A 56 38.63 -5.82 48.17
C ARG A 56 37.53 -5.02 47.46
N GLU A 57 37.37 -3.73 47.79
CA GLU A 57 36.39 -2.85 47.16
C GLU A 57 36.73 -2.51 45.71
N ASN A 58 37.99 -2.17 45.42
CA ASN A 58 38.43 -1.89 44.06
C ASN A 58 38.43 -3.13 43.17
N VAL A 59 38.79 -4.30 43.72
CA VAL A 59 38.65 -5.57 43.01
C VAL A 59 37.18 -5.88 42.71
N LYS A 60 36.26 -5.69 43.67
CA LYS A 60 34.81 -5.85 43.42
C LYS A 60 34.28 -4.89 42.34
N ARG A 61 34.67 -3.61 42.39
CA ARG A 61 34.26 -2.59 41.40
C ARG A 61 34.79 -2.90 40.01
N ASN A 62 36.04 -3.33 39.88
CA ASN A 62 36.63 -3.71 38.60
C ASN A 62 36.02 -4.99 38.04
N VAL A 63 35.72 -5.98 38.88
CA VAL A 63 35.01 -7.20 38.47
C VAL A 63 33.58 -6.88 38.05
N GLN A 64 32.86 -6.04 38.80
CA GLN A 64 31.53 -5.56 38.41
C GLN A 64 31.58 -4.81 37.08
N GLY A 65 32.49 -3.84 36.92
CA GLY A 65 32.68 -3.11 35.67
C GLY A 65 33.01 -4.01 34.48
N TYR A 66 33.87 -5.01 34.68
CA TYR A 66 34.21 -6.01 33.66
C TYR A 66 33.00 -6.89 33.29
N VAL A 67 32.25 -7.39 34.27
CA VAL A 67 31.04 -8.20 34.04
C VAL A 67 29.97 -7.37 33.32
N PHE A 68 29.75 -6.12 33.73
CA PHE A 68 28.86 -5.19 33.03
C PHE A 68 29.34 -4.91 31.61
N SER A 69 30.64 -4.66 31.40
CA SER A 69 31.18 -4.42 30.05
C SER A 69 31.00 -5.64 29.14
N ARG A 70 31.27 -6.84 29.63
CA ARG A 70 31.09 -8.09 28.87
C ARG A 70 29.62 -8.38 28.60
N PHE A 71 28.73 -8.05 29.53
CA PHE A 71 27.28 -8.12 29.31
C PHE A 71 26.83 -7.13 28.24
N PHE A 72 27.27 -5.88 28.29
CA PHE A 72 26.96 -4.88 27.27
C PHE A 72 27.55 -5.25 25.91
N ASP A 73 28.76 -5.78 25.85
CA ASP A 73 29.38 -6.27 24.61
C ASP A 73 28.65 -7.48 24.03
N TYR A 74 28.15 -8.37 24.90
CA TYR A 74 27.30 -9.48 24.49
C TYR A 74 25.95 -8.99 23.94
N VAL A 75 25.29 -8.06 24.63
CA VAL A 75 24.03 -7.43 24.17
C VAL A 75 24.24 -6.70 22.85
N LYS A 76 25.36 -5.96 22.69
CA LYS A 76 25.69 -5.23 21.47
C LYS A 76 26.02 -6.14 20.29
N ASN A 77 26.58 -7.33 20.55
CA ASN A 77 26.85 -8.34 19.51
C ASN A 77 25.78 -9.42 19.44
N TYR A 78 24.65 -9.26 20.14
CA TYR A 78 23.62 -10.29 20.24
C TYR A 78 22.96 -10.58 18.89
N ASP A 79 22.82 -9.58 18.02
CA ASP A 79 22.37 -9.74 16.64
C ASP A 79 23.24 -10.74 15.86
N LYS A 80 24.57 -10.67 16.02
CA LYS A 80 25.52 -11.61 15.37
C LYS A 80 25.39 -13.02 15.93
N VAL A 81 25.11 -13.15 17.23
CA VAL A 81 24.88 -14.45 17.88
C VAL A 81 23.56 -15.06 17.41
N LEU A 82 22.51 -14.25 17.30
CA LEU A 82 21.21 -14.64 16.77
C LEU A 82 21.29 -15.02 15.29
N GLU A 83 22.03 -14.28 14.47
CA GLU A 83 22.28 -14.61 13.06
C GLU A 83 22.94 -15.97 12.89
N LYS A 84 23.92 -16.28 13.74
CA LYS A 84 24.62 -17.56 13.70
C LYS A 84 23.76 -18.73 14.18
N LYS A 85 22.91 -18.53 15.19
CA LYS A 85 22.11 -19.60 15.80
C LYS A 85 20.76 -19.80 15.12
N PHE A 86 20.13 -18.74 14.62
CA PHE A 86 18.79 -18.74 14.07
C PHE A 86 18.70 -17.86 12.81
N PRO A 87 19.39 -18.22 11.72
CA PRO A 87 19.47 -17.41 10.50
C PRO A 87 18.09 -17.13 9.89
N SER A 88 17.20 -18.12 9.85
CA SER A 88 15.84 -17.96 9.30
C SER A 88 14.98 -16.99 10.11
N ALA A 89 15.06 -17.05 11.44
CA ALA A 89 14.31 -16.13 12.31
C ALA A 89 14.81 -14.68 12.13
N MET A 90 16.13 -14.50 11.98
CA MET A 90 16.70 -13.18 11.74
C MET A 90 16.30 -12.62 10.37
N HIS A 91 16.20 -13.46 9.34
CA HIS A 91 15.70 -13.02 8.04
C HIS A 91 14.27 -12.45 8.14
N VAL A 92 13.37 -13.17 8.81
CA VAL A 92 11.98 -12.73 9.06
C VAL A 92 11.97 -11.42 9.85
N TYR A 93 12.77 -11.33 10.92
CA TYR A 93 12.90 -10.12 11.72
C TYR A 93 13.36 -8.91 10.90
N ARG A 94 14.38 -9.08 10.06
CA ARG A 94 14.89 -8.01 9.18
C ARG A 94 13.84 -7.57 8.17
N VAL A 95 13.16 -8.50 7.49
CA VAL A 95 12.06 -8.18 6.55
C VAL A 95 10.97 -7.39 7.27
N PHE A 96 10.59 -7.82 8.48
CA PHE A 96 9.60 -7.11 9.28
C PHE A 96 10.05 -5.70 9.68
N LEU A 97 11.27 -5.52 10.18
CA LEU A 97 11.80 -4.20 10.55
C LEU A 97 11.86 -3.23 9.37
N VAL A 98 12.30 -3.71 8.20
CA VAL A 98 12.27 -2.93 6.96
C VAL A 98 10.82 -2.53 6.65
N GLY A 99 9.88 -3.46 6.75
CA GLY A 99 8.46 -3.19 6.55
C GLY A 99 7.88 -2.16 7.52
N VAL A 100 8.24 -2.21 8.80
CA VAL A 100 7.86 -1.18 9.79
C VAL A 100 8.37 0.19 9.35
N LYS A 101 9.64 0.30 8.96
CA LYS A 101 10.24 1.56 8.50
C LYS A 101 9.53 2.11 7.25
N GLU A 102 9.27 1.25 6.26
CA GLU A 102 8.56 1.63 5.03
C GLU A 102 7.13 2.10 5.35
N PHE A 103 6.38 1.34 6.14
CA PHE A 103 5.02 1.67 6.55
C PHE A 103 4.95 3.03 7.26
N PHE A 104 5.87 3.31 8.19
CA PHE A 104 5.93 4.61 8.88
C PHE A 104 6.27 5.76 7.92
N ASN A 105 7.15 5.54 6.95
CA ASN A 105 7.48 6.56 5.96
C ASN A 105 6.28 6.88 5.06
N ASP A 106 5.55 5.85 4.65
CA ASP A 106 4.37 6.00 3.81
C ASP A 106 3.19 6.62 4.56
N MET A 107 3.02 6.31 5.85
CA MET A 107 2.10 7.04 6.73
C MET A 107 2.47 8.52 6.86
N LYS A 108 3.75 8.87 7.01
CA LYS A 108 4.20 10.28 7.04
C LYS A 108 3.93 10.99 5.71
N LYS A 109 4.16 10.32 4.58
CA LYS A 109 3.83 10.84 3.25
C LYS A 109 2.32 11.06 3.09
N LEU A 110 1.49 10.12 3.54
CA LEU A 110 0.03 10.26 3.51
C LEU A 110 -0.43 11.55 4.21
N VAL A 111 0.15 11.90 5.37
CA VAL A 111 -0.17 13.15 6.07
C VAL A 111 0.15 14.38 5.20
N LYS A 112 1.31 14.38 4.52
CA LYS A 112 1.69 15.47 3.60
C LYS A 112 0.74 15.55 2.40
N ILE A 113 0.45 14.42 1.77
CA ILE A 113 -0.44 14.32 0.61
C ILE A 113 -1.84 14.80 0.98
N THR A 114 -2.37 14.36 2.12
CA THR A 114 -3.70 14.78 2.61
C THR A 114 -3.75 16.29 2.83
N LYS A 115 -2.66 16.90 3.32
CA LYS A 115 -2.56 18.36 3.43
C LYS A 115 -2.63 19.03 2.05
N ILE A 116 -1.88 18.53 1.07
CA ILE A 116 -1.88 19.06 -0.31
C ILE A 116 -3.29 18.98 -0.92
N VAL A 117 -3.92 17.81 -0.86
CA VAL A 117 -5.29 17.59 -1.38
C VAL A 117 -6.28 18.54 -0.72
N TYR A 118 -6.22 18.69 0.60
CA TYR A 118 -7.10 19.61 1.32
C TYR A 118 -6.90 21.08 0.93
N THR A 119 -5.66 21.50 0.69
CA THR A 119 -5.36 22.88 0.25
C THR A 119 -5.75 23.17 -1.20
N HIS A 120 -6.01 22.14 -2.01
CA HIS A 120 -6.41 22.25 -3.42
C HIS A 120 -7.84 21.74 -3.62
N ASP A 121 -8.76 22.06 -2.70
CA ASP A 121 -10.20 21.74 -2.80
C ASP A 121 -10.53 20.25 -3.04
N ASN A 122 -9.71 19.36 -2.50
CA ASN A 122 -9.80 17.91 -2.68
C ASN A 122 -9.56 17.41 -4.12
N ASP A 123 -8.88 18.19 -4.95
CA ASP A 123 -8.52 17.80 -6.31
C ASP A 123 -7.29 16.87 -6.34
N LEU A 124 -7.44 15.68 -6.91
CA LEU A 124 -6.35 14.71 -7.07
C LEU A 124 -5.40 15.05 -8.23
N ARG A 125 -5.74 16.00 -9.10
CA ARG A 125 -4.88 16.40 -10.23
C ARG A 125 -3.57 17.04 -9.79
N CYS A 126 -3.52 17.59 -8.57
CA CYS A 126 -2.29 18.17 -7.98
C CYS A 126 -1.26 17.11 -7.55
N LEU A 127 -1.64 15.83 -7.53
CA LEU A 127 -0.79 14.73 -7.08
C LEU A 127 -0.14 13.99 -8.26
N THR A 128 1.03 13.42 -7.98
CA THR A 128 1.64 12.40 -8.84
C THR A 128 0.88 11.07 -8.76
N ARG A 129 1.08 10.19 -9.75
CA ARG A 129 0.47 8.86 -9.81
C ARG A 129 0.75 8.05 -8.54
N LYS A 130 2.00 8.04 -8.08
CA LYS A 130 2.42 7.31 -6.87
C LYS A 130 1.78 7.90 -5.61
N GLU A 131 1.59 9.21 -5.56
CA GLU A 131 0.90 9.86 -4.43
C GLU A 131 -0.59 9.53 -4.41
N ILE A 132 -1.26 9.48 -5.57
CA ILE A 132 -2.66 9.04 -5.67
C ILE A 132 -2.81 7.59 -5.20
N GLU A 133 -1.88 6.72 -5.61
CA GLU A 133 -1.83 5.32 -5.18
C GLU A 133 -1.68 5.21 -3.67
N LEU A 134 -0.70 5.92 -3.10
CA LEU A 134 -0.47 5.92 -1.67
C LEU A 134 -1.64 6.52 -0.89
N TYR A 135 -2.23 7.62 -1.38
CA TYR A 135 -3.39 8.27 -0.78
C TYR A 135 -4.58 7.30 -0.61
N TYR A 136 -4.78 6.42 -1.59
CA TYR A 136 -5.84 5.43 -1.56
C TYR A 136 -5.50 4.16 -0.78
N GLN A 137 -4.28 3.64 -0.96
CA GLN A 137 -3.87 2.35 -0.40
C GLN A 137 -3.59 2.46 1.11
N MET A 138 -2.94 3.53 1.55
CA MET A 138 -2.41 3.62 2.92
C MET A 138 -3.51 3.59 4.00
N PRO A 139 -4.66 4.28 3.86
CA PRO A 139 -5.76 4.14 4.81
C PRO A 139 -6.35 2.72 4.89
N ARG A 140 -6.27 1.93 3.81
CA ARG A 140 -6.72 0.53 3.79
C ARG A 140 -5.73 -0.35 4.53
N ASP A 141 -4.45 -0.13 4.29
CA ASP A 141 -3.37 -0.82 4.97
C ASP A 141 -3.40 -0.57 6.49
N MET A 142 -3.63 0.68 6.91
CA MET A 142 -3.81 1.03 8.32
C MET A 142 -4.99 0.28 8.96
N LYS A 143 -6.15 0.26 8.29
CA LYS A 143 -7.34 -0.47 8.79
C LYS A 143 -7.09 -1.98 8.88
N LYS A 144 -6.28 -2.53 8.00
CA LYS A 144 -5.91 -3.96 7.99
C LYS A 144 -4.98 -4.32 9.16
N VAL A 145 -4.01 -3.46 9.45
CA VAL A 145 -2.99 -3.71 10.49
C VAL A 145 -3.46 -3.31 11.89
N ALA A 146 -4.35 -2.33 12.02
CA ALA A 146 -4.80 -1.80 13.31
C ALA A 146 -5.35 -2.88 14.28
N PRO A 147 -6.17 -3.86 13.88
CA PRO A 147 -6.65 -4.90 14.79
C PRO A 147 -5.51 -5.77 15.34
N VAL A 148 -4.54 -6.12 14.49
CA VAL A 148 -3.35 -6.91 14.87
C VAL A 148 -2.56 -6.14 15.94
N LEU A 149 -2.35 -4.85 15.73
CA LEU A 149 -1.64 -3.98 16.69
C LEU A 149 -2.41 -3.83 18.00
N LEU A 150 -3.71 -3.57 17.93
CA LEU A 150 -4.56 -3.38 19.11
C LEU A 150 -4.55 -4.63 20.00
N VAL A 151 -4.72 -5.81 19.40
CA VAL A 151 -4.71 -7.07 20.14
C VAL A 151 -3.31 -7.37 20.68
N SER A 152 -2.24 -7.07 19.93
CA SER A 152 -0.86 -7.28 20.37
C SER A 152 -0.45 -6.42 21.57
N ALA A 153 -1.15 -5.32 21.84
CA ALA A 153 -0.90 -4.47 23.00
C ALA A 153 -1.36 -5.12 24.33
N LEU A 154 -2.22 -6.14 24.27
CA LEU A 154 -2.64 -6.89 25.43
C LEU A 154 -1.52 -7.86 25.88
N PRO A 155 -1.27 -8.01 27.18
CA PRO A 155 -0.30 -8.99 27.67
C PRO A 155 -0.68 -10.40 27.19
N PHE A 156 0.32 -11.22 26.88
CA PHE A 156 0.21 -12.59 26.37
C PHE A 156 -0.39 -12.77 24.97
N ALA A 157 -1.19 -11.83 24.46
CA ALA A 157 -1.78 -11.93 23.13
C ALA A 157 -0.73 -11.88 22.00
N ASN A 158 0.39 -11.20 22.23
CA ASN A 158 1.55 -11.15 21.33
C ASN A 158 2.09 -12.54 20.95
N TYR A 159 2.06 -13.51 21.87
CA TYR A 159 2.52 -14.89 21.62
C TYR A 159 1.61 -15.67 20.66
N VAL A 160 0.38 -15.20 20.42
CA VAL A 160 -0.57 -15.83 19.49
C VAL A 160 -0.67 -15.03 18.20
N VAL A 161 -0.79 -13.70 18.31
CA VAL A 161 -1.03 -12.82 17.16
C VAL A 161 0.15 -12.81 16.18
N PHE A 162 1.39 -12.73 16.65
CA PHE A 162 2.54 -12.67 15.74
C PHE A 162 2.77 -13.98 14.97
N PRO A 163 2.70 -15.17 15.61
CA PRO A 163 2.71 -16.42 14.85
C PRO A 163 1.59 -16.52 13.81
N LEU A 164 0.36 -16.12 14.16
CA LEU A 164 -0.76 -16.11 13.20
C LEU A 164 -0.53 -15.14 12.04
N ALA A 165 -0.01 -13.94 12.33
CA ALA A 165 0.30 -12.95 11.30
C ALA A 165 1.41 -13.44 10.35
N TYR A 166 2.38 -14.20 10.88
CA TYR A 166 3.42 -14.83 10.09
C TYR A 166 2.89 -15.99 9.24
N MET A 167 1.98 -16.82 9.76
CA MET A 167 1.36 -17.93 9.01
C MET A 167 0.41 -17.45 7.92
N TYR A 168 -0.31 -16.34 8.15
CA TYR A 168 -1.30 -15.78 7.22
C TYR A 168 -0.98 -14.32 6.86
N PRO A 169 0.19 -14.06 6.22
CA PRO A 169 0.69 -12.71 5.97
C PRO A 169 -0.22 -11.93 5.01
N ARG A 170 -0.86 -12.60 4.05
CA ARG A 170 -1.80 -11.96 3.12
C ARG A 170 -3.05 -11.41 3.83
N THR A 171 -3.46 -12.00 4.95
CA THR A 171 -4.68 -11.58 5.67
C THR A 171 -4.39 -10.52 6.73
N PHE A 172 -3.33 -10.72 7.52
CA PHE A 172 -3.03 -9.87 8.69
C PHE A 172 -2.01 -8.77 8.42
N LEU A 173 -1.16 -8.95 7.40
CA LEU A 173 -0.11 -8.00 7.07
C LEU A 173 -0.40 -7.26 5.75
N THR A 174 0.31 -6.17 5.54
CA THR A 174 0.26 -5.35 4.31
C THR A 174 1.51 -5.60 3.46
N PRO A 175 1.52 -5.15 2.19
CA PRO A 175 2.66 -5.35 1.29
C PRO A 175 4.01 -4.94 1.88
N HIS A 176 4.04 -3.94 2.76
CA HIS A 176 5.25 -3.50 3.49
C HIS A 176 5.98 -4.64 4.22
N PHE A 177 5.26 -5.62 4.76
CA PHE A 177 5.83 -6.70 5.57
C PHE A 177 6.06 -7.99 4.80
N TRP A 178 5.80 -7.99 3.49
CA TRP A 178 5.94 -9.16 2.64
C TRP A 178 7.32 -9.20 2.00
N SER A 179 7.88 -10.40 1.88
CA SER A 179 9.07 -10.61 1.06
C SER A 179 8.79 -10.27 -0.40
N ILE A 180 9.86 -10.04 -1.19
CA ILE A 180 9.72 -9.77 -2.63
C ILE A 180 8.96 -10.90 -3.34
N GLN A 181 9.26 -12.16 -2.98
CA GLN A 181 8.57 -13.32 -3.50
C GLN A 181 7.08 -13.31 -3.15
N GLN A 182 6.75 -13.06 -1.87
CA GLN A 182 5.36 -12.97 -1.42
C GLN A 182 4.57 -11.86 -2.14
N LYS A 183 5.20 -10.70 -2.40
CA LYS A 183 4.57 -9.61 -3.16
C LYS A 183 4.16 -10.07 -4.56
N VAL A 184 5.04 -10.81 -5.25
CA VAL A 184 4.76 -11.35 -6.59
C VAL A 184 3.67 -12.42 -6.52
N ASP A 185 3.81 -13.40 -5.62
CA ASP A 185 2.87 -14.51 -5.51
C ASP A 185 1.46 -14.03 -5.13
N PHE A 186 1.35 -13.12 -4.16
CA PHE A 186 0.06 -12.59 -3.74
C PHE A 186 -0.58 -11.71 -4.80
N ALA A 187 0.20 -10.88 -5.52
CA ALA A 187 -0.32 -10.11 -6.64
C ALA A 187 -0.88 -11.01 -7.76
N GLN A 188 -0.21 -12.12 -8.06
CA GLN A 188 -0.70 -13.11 -9.03
C GLN A 188 -1.96 -13.82 -8.53
N GLN A 189 -2.02 -14.20 -7.25
CA GLN A 189 -3.22 -14.81 -6.65
C GLN A 189 -4.42 -13.85 -6.65
N ASP A 190 -4.21 -12.58 -6.29
CA ASP A 190 -5.22 -11.53 -6.31
C ASP A 190 -5.74 -11.32 -7.73
N LEU A 191 -4.84 -11.22 -8.73
CA LEU A 191 -5.23 -11.11 -10.12
C LEU A 191 -6.01 -12.34 -10.60
N LYS A 192 -5.53 -13.56 -10.32
CA LYS A 192 -6.22 -14.80 -10.67
C LYS A 192 -7.65 -14.82 -10.11
N HIS A 193 -7.85 -14.40 -8.86
CA HIS A 193 -9.18 -14.31 -8.27
C HIS A 193 -10.08 -13.31 -8.99
N ARG A 194 -9.55 -12.13 -9.37
CA ARG A 194 -10.29 -11.11 -10.13
C ARG A 194 -10.70 -11.60 -11.52
N LEU A 195 -9.77 -12.26 -12.23
CA LEU A 195 -9.98 -12.73 -13.61
C LEU A 195 -11.13 -13.76 -13.73
N GLN A 196 -11.40 -14.54 -12.67
CA GLN A 196 -12.55 -15.47 -12.62
C GLN A 196 -13.90 -14.77 -12.83
N TYR A 197 -13.99 -13.47 -12.59
CA TYR A 197 -15.20 -12.69 -12.75
C TYR A 197 -15.37 -12.08 -14.15
N ASN A 198 -14.34 -12.12 -15.01
CA ASN A 198 -14.43 -11.57 -16.38
C ASN A 198 -15.58 -12.21 -17.16
N ARG A 199 -15.64 -13.56 -17.18
CA ARG A 199 -16.73 -14.30 -17.84
C ARG A 199 -18.10 -13.91 -17.31
N ARG A 200 -18.22 -13.64 -16.00
CA ARG A 200 -19.50 -13.29 -15.37
C ARG A 200 -19.95 -11.87 -15.75
N VAL A 201 -19.03 -10.91 -15.77
CA VAL A 201 -19.28 -9.55 -16.25
C VAL A 201 -19.62 -9.57 -17.74
N PHE A 202 -18.87 -10.32 -18.55
CA PHE A 202 -19.16 -10.52 -19.97
C PHE A 202 -20.58 -11.04 -20.21
N ARG A 203 -21.04 -12.05 -19.46
CA ARG A 203 -22.43 -12.55 -19.53
C ARG A 203 -23.45 -11.49 -19.14
N CYS A 204 -23.16 -10.65 -18.14
CA CYS A 204 -24.03 -9.52 -17.79
C CYS A 204 -24.11 -8.47 -18.91
N MET A 205 -23.02 -8.24 -19.65
CA MET A 205 -23.00 -7.35 -20.83
C MET A 205 -23.83 -7.94 -21.98
N GLN A 206 -23.66 -9.23 -22.29
CA GLN A 206 -24.45 -9.92 -23.32
C GLN A 206 -25.95 -9.84 -23.05
N ALA A 207 -26.37 -10.00 -21.79
CA ALA A 207 -27.78 -9.88 -21.41
C ALA A 207 -28.38 -8.47 -21.64
N LYS A 208 -27.57 -7.45 -21.94
CA LYS A 208 -28.05 -6.10 -22.27
C LYS A 208 -28.46 -5.97 -23.74
N LEU A 209 -27.94 -6.81 -24.63
CA LEU A 209 -28.25 -6.75 -26.06
C LEU A 209 -29.75 -6.91 -26.33
N ASP A 210 -30.42 -7.83 -25.62
CA ASP A 210 -31.86 -8.05 -25.83
C ASP A 210 -32.70 -6.82 -25.44
N VAL A 211 -32.29 -6.10 -24.40
CA VAL A 211 -32.95 -4.85 -23.98
C VAL A 211 -32.71 -3.77 -25.03
N MET A 212 -31.49 -3.65 -25.54
CA MET A 212 -31.13 -2.67 -26.56
C MET A 212 -31.85 -2.93 -27.89
N ARG A 213 -31.94 -4.19 -28.31
CA ARG A 213 -32.65 -4.60 -29.53
C ARG A 213 -34.14 -4.27 -29.45
N LYS A 214 -34.78 -4.54 -28.32
CA LYS A 214 -36.19 -4.17 -28.09
C LYS A 214 -36.44 -2.66 -28.16
N ASN A 215 -35.44 -1.87 -27.78
CA ASN A 215 -35.51 -0.42 -27.78
C ASN A 215 -35.02 0.21 -29.11
N ASN A 216 -34.72 -0.60 -30.14
CA ASN A 216 -34.17 -0.15 -31.42
C ASN A 216 -32.95 0.78 -31.27
N ASP A 217 -32.04 0.45 -30.35
CA ASP A 217 -30.85 1.27 -30.08
C ASP A 217 -29.88 1.25 -31.27
N PRO A 218 -29.49 2.41 -31.84
CA PRO A 218 -28.61 2.47 -33.01
C PRO A 218 -27.21 1.87 -32.76
N LEU A 219 -26.76 1.82 -31.52
CA LEU A 219 -25.46 1.25 -31.15
C LEU A 219 -25.53 -0.24 -30.79
N CYS A 220 -26.72 -0.88 -30.91
CA CYS A 220 -26.91 -2.29 -30.59
C CYS A 220 -26.03 -3.22 -31.44
N GLU A 221 -25.96 -2.99 -32.74
CA GLU A 221 -25.14 -3.81 -33.65
C GLU A 221 -23.63 -3.64 -33.35
N GLN A 222 -23.17 -2.41 -33.15
CA GLN A 222 -21.76 -2.15 -32.80
C GLN A 222 -21.36 -2.80 -31.47
N PHE A 223 -22.23 -2.72 -30.46
CA PHE A 223 -22.01 -3.40 -29.18
C PHE A 223 -22.07 -4.92 -29.34
N GLY A 224 -22.97 -5.44 -30.17
CA GLY A 224 -23.04 -6.84 -30.56
C GLY A 224 -21.74 -7.35 -31.16
N ASN A 225 -21.14 -6.59 -32.08
CA ASN A 225 -19.86 -6.91 -32.71
C ASN A 225 -18.72 -6.98 -31.68
N ILE A 226 -18.63 -6.01 -30.78
CA ILE A 226 -17.64 -6.02 -29.68
C ILE A 226 -17.81 -7.27 -28.80
N LEU A 227 -19.04 -7.63 -28.44
CA LEU A 227 -19.29 -8.83 -27.65
C LEU A 227 -19.05 -10.12 -28.46
N GLY A 228 -19.22 -10.08 -29.78
CA GLY A 228 -18.87 -11.15 -30.71
C GLY A 228 -17.37 -11.40 -30.76
N LEU A 229 -16.56 -10.35 -30.89
CA LEU A 229 -15.10 -10.42 -30.79
C LEU A 229 -14.67 -11.07 -29.47
N LEU A 230 -15.20 -10.57 -28.35
CA LEU A 230 -14.93 -11.14 -27.03
C LEU A 230 -15.38 -12.61 -26.90
N GLY A 231 -16.49 -12.99 -27.54
CA GLY A 231 -16.97 -14.38 -27.58
C GLY A 231 -16.09 -15.30 -28.42
N SER A 232 -15.45 -14.78 -29.47
CA SER A 232 -14.56 -15.51 -30.37
C SER A 232 -13.12 -15.68 -29.86
N GLY A 233 -12.78 -15.03 -28.74
CA GLY A 233 -11.41 -15.03 -28.20
C GLY A 233 -10.54 -13.86 -28.65
N LEU A 234 -11.12 -12.84 -29.30
CA LEU A 234 -10.45 -11.61 -29.71
C LEU A 234 -10.84 -10.44 -28.79
N HIS A 235 -10.25 -9.27 -29.01
CA HIS A 235 -10.52 -8.03 -28.28
C HIS A 235 -10.84 -6.91 -29.27
N PRO A 236 -11.79 -6.02 -28.96
CA PRO A 236 -11.94 -4.78 -29.70
C PRO A 236 -10.72 -3.86 -29.52
N THR A 237 -10.47 -3.02 -30.52
CA THR A 237 -9.51 -1.91 -30.46
C THR A 237 -10.02 -0.78 -29.55
N SER A 238 -9.13 0.09 -29.09
CA SER A 238 -9.52 1.29 -28.32
C SER A 238 -10.52 2.18 -29.07
N GLU A 239 -10.43 2.25 -30.40
CA GLU A 239 -11.32 3.08 -31.24
C GLU A 239 -12.74 2.50 -31.30
N GLU A 240 -12.86 1.18 -31.48
CA GLU A 240 -14.16 0.49 -31.44
C GLU A 240 -14.83 0.67 -30.06
N ILE A 241 -14.06 0.62 -28.97
CA ILE A 241 -14.59 0.87 -27.62
C ILE A 241 -15.07 2.34 -27.49
N LEU A 242 -14.32 3.30 -28.04
CA LEU A 242 -14.71 4.71 -27.98
C LEU A 242 -16.00 5.00 -28.75
N ASN A 243 -16.27 4.27 -29.84
CA ASN A 243 -17.50 4.42 -30.64
C ASN A 243 -18.77 4.06 -29.85
N ILE A 244 -18.66 3.16 -28.87
CA ILE A 244 -19.80 2.76 -28.02
C ILE A 244 -19.87 3.52 -26.69
N ARG A 245 -19.03 4.55 -26.49
CA ARG A 245 -18.93 5.30 -25.22
C ARG A 245 -20.29 5.77 -24.71
N ASP A 246 -21.11 6.31 -25.60
CA ASP A 246 -22.38 6.94 -25.23
C ASP A 246 -23.40 5.93 -24.66
N LEU A 247 -23.21 4.62 -24.89
CA LEU A 247 -24.00 3.57 -24.23
C LEU A 247 -23.84 3.59 -22.72
N PHE A 248 -22.66 3.94 -22.23
CA PHE A 248 -22.34 3.92 -20.80
C PHE A 248 -22.82 5.18 -20.06
N SER A 249 -23.26 6.21 -20.79
CA SER A 249 -23.88 7.41 -20.23
C SER A 249 -25.38 7.25 -19.97
N ARG A 250 -26.01 6.18 -20.49
CA ARG A 250 -27.47 5.99 -20.42
C ARG A 250 -27.88 4.55 -20.09
N PRO A 251 -29.15 4.28 -19.75
CA PRO A 251 -29.61 2.90 -19.61
C PRO A 251 -29.40 2.12 -20.92
N PRO A 252 -29.05 0.82 -20.86
CA PRO A 252 -28.98 -0.04 -19.67
C PRO A 252 -27.59 -0.18 -19.03
N LEU A 253 -26.56 0.51 -19.55
CA LEU A 253 -25.15 0.33 -19.17
C LEU A 253 -24.62 1.41 -18.21
N HIS A 254 -25.36 2.51 -18.03
CA HIS A 254 -25.05 3.50 -17.01
C HIS A 254 -24.96 2.90 -15.59
N LEU A 255 -24.03 3.38 -14.77
CA LEU A 255 -23.68 2.79 -13.46
C LEU A 255 -24.91 2.67 -12.53
N ASN A 256 -25.82 3.63 -12.58
CA ASN A 256 -27.03 3.60 -11.76
C ASN A 256 -28.03 2.52 -12.20
N ASN A 257 -28.02 2.15 -13.48
CA ASN A 257 -28.96 1.22 -14.09
C ASN A 257 -28.47 -0.24 -14.11
N LEU A 258 -27.24 -0.49 -13.65
CA LEU A 258 -26.72 -1.85 -13.51
C LEU A 258 -27.46 -2.65 -12.44
N SER A 259 -27.67 -3.95 -12.71
CA SER A 259 -28.32 -4.86 -11.75
C SER A 259 -27.41 -5.15 -10.56
N SER A 260 -28.01 -5.57 -9.43
CA SER A 260 -27.27 -5.94 -8.21
C SER A 260 -26.22 -7.03 -8.46
N VAL A 261 -26.54 -8.00 -9.32
CA VAL A 261 -25.64 -9.08 -9.73
C VAL A 261 -24.47 -8.54 -10.55
N HIS A 262 -24.73 -7.66 -11.52
CA HIS A 262 -23.68 -7.05 -12.33
C HIS A 262 -22.72 -6.23 -11.46
N LEU A 263 -23.24 -5.40 -10.55
CA LEU A 263 -22.46 -4.62 -9.60
C LEU A 263 -21.61 -5.51 -8.68
N LYS A 264 -22.14 -6.66 -8.24
CA LYS A 264 -21.40 -7.63 -7.42
C LYS A 264 -20.18 -8.16 -8.19
N TYR A 265 -20.35 -8.52 -9.46
CA TYR A 265 -19.24 -9.03 -10.28
C TYR A 265 -18.22 -7.94 -10.62
N LEU A 266 -18.67 -6.73 -10.94
CA LEU A 266 -17.76 -5.58 -11.11
C LEU A 266 -16.96 -5.29 -9.83
N CYS A 267 -17.60 -5.32 -8.66
CA CYS A 267 -16.88 -5.15 -7.39
C CYS A 267 -15.77 -6.21 -7.24
N LYS A 268 -16.07 -7.47 -7.53
CA LYS A 268 -15.08 -8.55 -7.43
C LYS A 268 -13.97 -8.44 -8.47
N LEU A 269 -14.30 -8.04 -9.70
CA LEU A 269 -13.33 -7.78 -10.76
C LEU A 269 -12.34 -6.67 -10.38
N HIS A 270 -12.78 -5.66 -9.63
CA HIS A 270 -11.96 -4.53 -9.18
C HIS A 270 -11.37 -4.69 -7.78
N ASP A 271 -11.38 -5.91 -7.23
CA ASP A 271 -10.91 -6.22 -5.87
C ASP A 271 -11.56 -5.37 -4.77
N LEU A 272 -12.88 -5.26 -4.82
CA LEU A 272 -13.70 -4.53 -3.87
C LEU A 272 -14.63 -5.48 -3.10
N ASN A 273 -14.92 -5.10 -1.86
CA ASN A 273 -15.95 -5.76 -1.08
C ASN A 273 -17.33 -5.53 -1.73
N ALA A 274 -17.97 -6.64 -2.14
CA ALA A 274 -19.29 -6.67 -2.76
C ALA A 274 -20.46 -6.64 -1.75
N GLY A 275 -20.25 -6.11 -0.54
CA GLY A 275 -21.30 -5.82 0.45
C GLY A 275 -22.13 -4.59 0.07
N LEU A 276 -22.48 -3.77 1.06
CA LEU A 276 -23.27 -2.54 0.88
C LEU A 276 -22.53 -1.47 0.05
N MET A 277 -23.26 -0.48 -0.48
CA MET A 277 -22.68 0.69 -1.18
C MET A 277 -21.80 0.34 -2.40
N ARG A 278 -22.17 -0.71 -3.17
CA ARG A 278 -21.38 -1.17 -4.33
C ARG A 278 -21.11 -0.07 -5.37
N ARG A 279 -22.14 0.70 -5.73
CA ARG A 279 -22.01 1.80 -6.70
C ARG A 279 -21.02 2.87 -6.23
N TYR A 280 -21.13 3.28 -4.97
CA TYR A 280 -20.18 4.23 -4.38
C TYR A 280 -18.76 3.67 -4.40
N ARG A 281 -18.54 2.42 -3.98
CA ARG A 281 -17.19 1.80 -3.99
C ARG A 281 -16.61 1.68 -5.40
N LEU A 282 -17.44 1.35 -6.39
CA LEU A 282 -17.06 1.29 -7.79
C LEU A 282 -16.74 2.68 -8.35
N SER A 283 -17.55 3.68 -8.03
CA SER A 283 -17.30 5.09 -8.39
C SER A 283 -16.00 5.59 -7.77
N GLU A 284 -15.78 5.37 -6.48
CA GLU A 284 -14.52 5.73 -5.79
C GLU A 284 -13.32 5.01 -6.42
N ARG A 285 -13.42 3.70 -6.69
CA ARG A 285 -12.32 2.94 -7.31
C ARG A 285 -12.01 3.43 -8.72
N SER A 286 -13.03 3.66 -9.56
CA SER A 286 -12.84 4.14 -10.93
C SER A 286 -12.29 5.56 -10.93
N TYR A 287 -12.79 6.46 -10.08
CA TYR A 287 -12.25 7.80 -9.88
C TYR A 287 -10.75 7.77 -9.58
N ILE A 288 -10.33 6.94 -8.61
CA ILE A 288 -8.92 6.85 -8.22
C ILE A 288 -8.04 6.36 -9.37
N VAL A 289 -8.41 5.26 -10.04
CA VAL A 289 -7.57 4.70 -11.12
C VAL A 289 -7.60 5.60 -12.37
N HIS A 290 -8.72 6.25 -12.67
CA HIS A 290 -8.80 7.25 -13.74
C HIS A 290 -7.88 8.45 -13.45
N HIS A 291 -7.85 8.95 -12.21
CA HIS A 291 -6.91 10.02 -11.83
C HIS A 291 -5.44 9.56 -11.88
N MET A 292 -5.15 8.29 -11.65
CA MET A 292 -3.83 7.72 -11.95
C MET A 292 -3.51 7.75 -13.44
N ASP A 293 -4.47 7.43 -14.33
CA ASP A 293 -4.29 7.52 -15.79
C ASP A 293 -4.05 8.97 -16.25
N LEU A 294 -4.80 9.93 -15.69
CA LEU A 294 -4.54 11.35 -15.92
C LEU A 294 -3.13 11.75 -15.45
N ALA A 295 -2.68 11.20 -14.31
CA ALA A 295 -1.33 11.46 -13.81
C ALA A 295 -0.25 10.85 -14.72
N ILE A 296 -0.47 9.65 -15.26
CA ILE A 296 0.44 9.05 -16.27
C ILE A 296 0.62 10.01 -17.44
N LYS A 297 -0.47 10.59 -17.97
CA LYS A 297 -0.38 11.58 -19.06
C LYS A 297 0.42 12.82 -18.63
N ARG A 298 0.20 13.34 -17.43
CA ARG A 298 0.92 14.52 -16.89
C ARG A 298 2.41 14.25 -16.68
N GLU A 299 2.77 13.03 -16.29
CA GLU A 299 4.15 12.59 -16.02
C GLU A 299 4.94 12.26 -17.31
N GLY A 300 4.40 12.58 -18.49
CA GLY A 300 5.05 12.35 -19.78
C GLY A 300 4.60 11.09 -20.50
N GLY A 301 3.56 10.40 -20.03
CA GLY A 301 2.98 9.23 -20.71
C GLY A 301 3.57 7.89 -20.29
N VAL A 302 3.04 6.81 -20.88
CA VAL A 302 3.33 5.42 -20.48
C VAL A 302 4.80 5.05 -20.69
N HIS A 303 5.41 5.49 -21.79
CA HIS A 303 6.80 5.16 -22.17
C HIS A 303 7.84 5.66 -21.15
N ASN A 304 7.52 6.68 -20.35
CA ASN A 304 8.40 7.24 -19.33
C ASN A 304 8.30 6.53 -17.98
N MET A 305 7.42 5.53 -17.84
CA MET A 305 7.25 4.79 -16.59
C MET A 305 8.36 3.74 -16.41
N PRO A 306 8.92 3.60 -15.19
CA PRO A 306 9.86 2.52 -14.91
C PRO A 306 9.15 1.15 -15.00
N VAL A 307 9.91 0.09 -15.34
CA VAL A 307 9.40 -1.25 -15.64
C VAL A 307 8.52 -1.80 -14.50
N GLU A 308 8.90 -1.59 -13.25
CA GLU A 308 8.12 -2.03 -12.08
C GLU A 308 6.77 -1.31 -12.01
N SER A 309 6.73 -0.03 -12.40
CA SER A 309 5.48 0.74 -12.45
C SER A 309 4.60 0.33 -13.63
N LEU A 310 5.18 -0.03 -14.77
CA LEU A 310 4.44 -0.61 -15.90
C LEU A 310 3.77 -1.91 -15.47
N LYS A 311 4.53 -2.84 -14.89
CA LYS A 311 4.00 -4.11 -14.35
C LYS A 311 2.86 -3.86 -13.38
N HIS A 312 3.07 -2.99 -12.39
CA HIS A 312 2.04 -2.66 -11.41
C HIS A 312 0.79 -2.05 -12.06
N ALA A 313 0.96 -1.13 -13.01
CA ALA A 313 -0.15 -0.50 -13.72
C ALA A 313 -1.00 -1.51 -14.51
N CYS A 314 -0.37 -2.47 -15.17
CA CYS A 314 -1.03 -3.60 -15.81
C CYS A 314 -1.84 -4.43 -14.79
N PHE A 315 -1.23 -4.82 -13.66
CA PHE A 315 -1.91 -5.59 -12.61
C PHE A 315 -3.14 -4.88 -12.06
N VAL A 316 -3.04 -3.58 -11.76
CA VAL A 316 -4.17 -2.76 -11.26
C VAL A 316 -5.35 -2.81 -12.24
N ARG A 317 -5.06 -2.75 -13.54
CA ARG A 317 -6.06 -2.71 -14.62
C ARG A 317 -6.51 -4.09 -15.12
N GLY A 318 -5.96 -5.17 -14.56
CA GLY A 318 -6.42 -6.54 -14.84
C GLY A 318 -5.67 -7.26 -15.95
N LEU A 319 -4.44 -6.83 -16.26
CA LEU A 319 -3.52 -7.55 -17.14
C LEU A 319 -2.43 -8.24 -16.32
N ASN A 320 -2.22 -9.54 -16.60
CA ASN A 320 -1.07 -10.27 -16.09
C ASN A 320 0.20 -9.84 -16.84
N ALA A 321 0.99 -9.00 -16.20
CA ALA A 321 2.28 -8.55 -16.72
C ALA A 321 3.44 -9.53 -16.48
N THR A 322 3.18 -10.69 -15.88
CA THR A 322 4.20 -11.73 -15.70
C THR A 322 4.69 -12.17 -17.08
N ASN A 323 5.99 -12.09 -17.32
CA ASN A 323 6.66 -12.44 -18.59
C ASN A 323 6.26 -11.62 -19.82
N LEU A 324 5.59 -10.47 -19.66
CA LEU A 324 5.44 -9.53 -20.78
C LEU A 324 6.74 -8.75 -21.00
N SER A 325 7.04 -8.48 -22.27
CA SER A 325 8.08 -7.52 -22.63
C SER A 325 7.68 -6.10 -22.20
N THR A 326 8.67 -5.22 -22.03
CA THR A 326 8.41 -3.83 -21.70
C THR A 326 7.56 -3.14 -22.76
N GLU A 327 7.84 -3.41 -24.03
CA GLU A 327 7.11 -2.86 -25.18
C GLU A 327 5.64 -3.29 -25.19
N SER A 328 5.37 -4.60 -25.02
CA SER A 328 3.99 -5.09 -24.95
C SER A 328 3.20 -4.51 -23.78
N MET A 329 3.84 -4.25 -22.63
CA MET A 329 3.20 -3.54 -21.52
C MET A 329 2.88 -2.08 -21.88
N ILE A 330 3.78 -1.40 -22.58
CA ILE A 330 3.59 -0.02 -23.03
C ILE A 330 2.44 0.05 -24.03
N ASP A 331 2.42 -0.81 -25.04
CA ASP A 331 1.38 -0.86 -26.08
C ASP A 331 0.00 -1.09 -25.46
N TRP A 332 -0.11 -2.09 -24.59
CA TRP A 332 -1.37 -2.40 -23.93
C TRP A 332 -1.84 -1.25 -23.02
N LEU A 333 -0.93 -0.62 -22.26
CA LEU A 333 -1.27 0.53 -21.42
C LEU A 333 -1.64 1.76 -22.25
N ASN A 334 -1.04 1.96 -23.43
CA ASN A 334 -1.42 3.04 -24.33
C ASN A 334 -2.86 2.86 -24.84
N GLU A 335 -3.24 1.64 -25.24
CA GLU A 335 -4.63 1.34 -25.61
C GLU A 335 -5.61 1.58 -24.46
N TRP A 336 -5.25 1.17 -23.24
CA TRP A 336 -6.04 1.46 -22.04
C TRP A 336 -6.21 2.97 -21.80
N VAL A 337 -5.10 3.70 -21.78
CA VAL A 337 -5.06 5.12 -21.45
C VAL A 337 -5.77 5.95 -22.53
N LYS A 338 -5.69 5.55 -23.81
CA LYS A 338 -6.44 6.17 -24.93
C LYS A 338 -7.94 6.20 -24.65
N VAL A 339 -8.51 5.11 -24.12
CA VAL A 339 -9.93 5.07 -23.72
C VAL A 339 -10.17 5.80 -22.39
N SER A 340 -9.35 5.49 -21.38
CA SER A 340 -9.53 6.01 -20.01
C SER A 340 -9.52 7.54 -19.94
N LEU A 341 -8.67 8.22 -20.72
CA LEU A 341 -8.55 9.68 -20.68
C LEU A 341 -9.78 10.43 -21.19
N VAL A 342 -10.64 9.76 -21.96
CA VAL A 342 -11.87 10.34 -22.53
C VAL A 342 -13.09 10.02 -21.65
N VAL A 343 -12.95 9.12 -20.69
CA VAL A 343 -14.00 8.79 -19.71
C VAL A 343 -14.23 9.98 -18.78
N ASN A 344 -15.49 10.24 -18.46
CA ASN A 344 -15.93 11.20 -17.46
C ASN A 344 -16.87 10.53 -16.43
N GLN A 345 -17.47 11.31 -15.54
CA GLN A 345 -18.33 10.77 -14.48
C GLN A 345 -19.61 10.10 -15.04
N ASP A 346 -20.15 10.61 -16.16
CA ASP A 346 -21.40 10.12 -16.74
C ASP A 346 -21.21 8.75 -17.39
N ASN A 347 -20.07 8.50 -18.04
CA ASN A 347 -19.76 7.21 -18.65
C ASN A 347 -18.74 6.37 -17.86
N ILE A 348 -18.56 6.64 -16.56
CA ILE A 348 -17.58 5.94 -15.70
C ILE A 348 -17.82 4.42 -15.63
N SER A 349 -19.03 3.98 -15.93
CA SER A 349 -19.35 2.56 -16.11
C SER A 349 -18.47 1.92 -17.18
N MET A 350 -18.17 2.60 -18.30
CA MET A 350 -17.27 2.11 -19.35
C MET A 350 -15.90 1.71 -18.79
N PHE A 351 -15.31 2.58 -17.97
CA PHE A 351 -14.03 2.34 -17.30
C PHE A 351 -14.04 1.05 -16.48
N LEU A 352 -15.15 0.79 -15.77
CA LEU A 352 -15.30 -0.42 -14.96
C LEU A 352 -15.36 -1.70 -15.80
N HIS A 353 -15.73 -1.62 -17.08
CA HIS A 353 -15.79 -2.76 -18.00
C HIS A 353 -14.53 -2.92 -18.87
N LEU A 354 -13.64 -1.93 -18.90
CA LEU A 354 -12.38 -2.01 -19.67
C LEU A 354 -11.53 -3.25 -19.40
N PRO A 355 -11.39 -3.77 -18.17
CA PRO A 355 -10.62 -5.01 -17.95
C PRO A 355 -11.18 -6.20 -18.74
N VAL A 356 -12.50 -6.22 -18.98
CA VAL A 356 -13.13 -7.28 -19.79
C VAL A 356 -12.91 -7.00 -21.28
N MET A 357 -13.11 -5.77 -21.73
CA MET A 357 -12.98 -5.41 -23.15
C MET A 357 -11.53 -5.56 -23.65
N LEU A 358 -10.55 -5.14 -22.86
CA LEU A 358 -9.14 -5.10 -23.29
C LEU A 358 -8.30 -6.29 -22.83
N SER A 359 -8.71 -7.01 -21.78
CA SER A 359 -7.85 -8.04 -21.17
C SER A 359 -8.48 -9.41 -21.00
N TYR A 360 -9.78 -9.59 -21.24
CA TYR A 360 -10.44 -10.88 -20.98
C TYR A 360 -9.81 -12.03 -21.76
N ASN A 361 -9.53 -11.81 -23.04
CA ASN A 361 -8.96 -12.82 -23.93
C ASN A 361 -7.44 -12.74 -24.06
N HIS A 362 -6.77 -11.96 -23.20
CA HIS A 362 -5.34 -11.75 -23.35
C HIS A 362 -4.60 -13.05 -22.99
N PRO A 363 -3.66 -13.56 -23.81
CA PRO A 363 -3.01 -14.85 -23.58
C PRO A 363 -2.41 -14.99 -22.17
N ASN A 364 -1.71 -13.96 -21.68
CA ASN A 364 -1.14 -13.99 -20.31
C ASN A 364 -2.19 -14.08 -19.19
N ASN A 365 -3.42 -13.62 -19.42
CA ASN A 365 -4.49 -13.79 -18.45
C ASN A 365 -5.03 -15.23 -18.46
N TRP A 366 -5.08 -15.86 -19.64
CA TRP A 366 -5.52 -17.26 -19.77
C TRP A 366 -4.59 -18.23 -19.04
N ILE A 367 -3.27 -17.98 -19.08
CA ILE A 367 -2.26 -18.75 -18.34
C ILE A 367 -2.53 -18.77 -16.81
N LEU A 368 -3.19 -17.73 -16.26
CA LEU A 368 -3.52 -17.72 -14.84
C LEU A 368 -4.83 -18.43 -14.51
N THR A 369 -5.75 -18.53 -15.48
CA THR A 369 -7.11 -19.03 -15.26
C THR A 369 -7.33 -20.48 -15.71
N HIS A 370 -6.48 -20.99 -16.60
CA HIS A 370 -6.44 -22.37 -17.08
C HIS A 370 -5.10 -22.97 -16.66
#